data_AF-A0A2D8A4Z0-F1
#
_entry.id   AF-A0A2D8A4Z0-F1
#
_cell.length_a   1.000
_cell.length_b   1.000
_cell.length_c   1.000
_cell.angle_alpha   90.00
_cell.angle_beta   90.00
_cell.angle_gamma   90.00
#
_symmetry.space_group_name_H-M   'P 1'
#
loop_
_entity.id
_entity.type
_entity.pdbx_description
1 polymer ?
#
loop_
_entity_poly.entity_id
_entity_poly.type
_entity_poly.pdbx_seq_one_letter_code
_entity_poly.pdbx_strand_id
1 'polypeptide(L)'
;MSDSASYTIPNLDTNPANVALWAQASFFLYMCVSSVYDLDTMSLSTDPDYAFTVMSGIGGLALLFQVKNSRMIALLIVPMLAILEDPFFLIFGLLWFAPMIYMPALAFDEFGQRPLFGKFTKKLWGTVLLAVFLLINMLDSGLLDMATEDQIEDDYSFDDDELDDLIANCEAEPDCSFPEGLPEEGSESDIVVMWKVSSMEKNIAYLGLGMMILSIIGLITMGLGLINIEGLTPTVAGVLLVGVFWVDDYLWRAVEHEGFSLESTYLLAVSGVVLMTIHGLYTLSSSSSPE
;
A
#
# COMPACT_ATOMS: atom_id res chain seq x y z
N MET A 1 13.93 10.02 -32.15
CA MET A 1 12.50 9.84 -31.83
C MET A 1 11.85 11.20 -31.99
N SER A 2 10.71 11.31 -32.69
CA SER A 2 10.14 12.62 -33.05
C SER A 2 9.61 13.35 -31.82
N ASP A 3 9.92 14.64 -31.71
CA ASP A 3 9.53 15.58 -30.62
C ASP A 3 8.01 15.82 -30.46
N SER A 4 7.16 14.94 -31.02
CA SER A 4 5.71 15.04 -31.07
C SER A 4 4.96 13.81 -30.53
N ALA A 5 5.67 12.81 -29.99
CA ALA A 5 5.00 11.63 -29.44
C ALA A 5 4.20 12.00 -28.18
N SER A 6 2.90 11.70 -28.17
CA SER A 6 2.00 11.99 -27.04
C SER A 6 2.16 11.01 -25.86
N TYR A 7 2.98 9.97 -26.05
CA TYR A 7 3.24 8.90 -25.09
C TYR A 7 4.65 8.34 -25.30
N THR A 8 5.18 7.66 -24.29
CA THR A 8 6.46 6.96 -24.28
C THR A 8 6.21 5.47 -24.15
N ILE A 9 6.86 4.64 -24.97
CA ILE A 9 6.79 3.19 -24.81
C ILE A 9 7.59 2.81 -23.56
N PRO A 10 6.99 2.10 -22.58
CA PRO A 10 7.70 1.67 -21.38
C PRO A 10 8.85 0.74 -21.77
N ASN A 11 10.01 0.97 -21.16
CA ASN A 11 11.16 0.11 -21.34
C ASN A 11 11.08 -1.11 -20.39
N LEU A 12 11.58 -2.26 -20.85
CA LEU A 12 11.65 -3.51 -20.09
C LEU A 12 12.99 -3.69 -19.36
N ASP A 13 13.92 -2.73 -19.50
CA ASP A 13 15.16 -2.75 -18.75
C ASP A 13 14.91 -2.70 -17.25
N THR A 14 15.65 -3.48 -16.47
CA THR A 14 15.50 -3.64 -15.02
C THR A 14 16.17 -2.52 -14.21
N ASN A 15 16.26 -1.30 -14.77
CA ASN A 15 16.79 -0.18 -14.01
C ASN A 15 15.79 0.24 -12.91
N PRO A 16 16.24 0.84 -11.79
CA PRO A 16 15.36 1.13 -10.66
C PRO A 16 14.15 2.01 -11.01
N ALA A 17 14.32 2.99 -11.91
CA ALA A 17 13.24 3.86 -12.36
C ALA A 17 12.16 3.07 -13.11
N ASN A 18 12.54 2.20 -14.06
CA ASN A 18 11.62 1.35 -14.80
C ASN A 18 10.92 0.35 -13.88
N VAL A 19 11.64 -0.24 -12.91
CA VAL A 19 11.01 -1.12 -11.92
C VAL A 19 9.96 -0.37 -11.11
N ALA A 20 10.25 0.87 -10.69
CA ALA A 20 9.28 1.72 -10.01
C ALA A 20 8.05 2.03 -10.89
N LEU A 21 8.26 2.29 -12.19
CA LEU A 21 7.19 2.53 -13.15
C LEU A 21 6.28 1.31 -13.32
N TRP A 22 6.87 0.13 -13.51
CA TRP A 22 6.13 -1.11 -13.67
C TRP A 22 5.41 -1.51 -12.39
N ALA A 23 6.04 -1.35 -11.22
CA ALA A 23 5.40 -1.58 -9.92
C ALA A 23 4.20 -0.64 -9.74
N GLN A 24 4.38 0.65 -10.04
CA GLN A 24 3.30 1.64 -9.98
C GLN A 24 2.15 1.28 -10.94
N ALA A 25 2.45 0.93 -12.20
CA ALA A 25 1.41 0.53 -13.15
C ALA A 25 0.69 -0.76 -12.72
N SER A 26 1.44 -1.74 -12.19
CA SER A 26 0.89 -3.02 -11.72
C SER A 26 -0.06 -2.81 -10.56
N PHE A 27 0.23 -1.87 -9.65
CA PHE A 27 -0.69 -1.51 -8.58
C PHE A 27 -2.06 -1.05 -9.12
N PHE A 28 -2.07 -0.12 -10.08
CA PHE A 28 -3.32 0.36 -10.68
C PHE A 28 -4.04 -0.69 -11.52
N LEU A 29 -3.30 -1.58 -12.20
CA LEU A 29 -3.89 -2.69 -12.92
C LEU A 29 -4.47 -3.75 -11.98
N TYR A 30 -3.84 -4.00 -10.83
CA TYR A 30 -4.40 -4.82 -9.78
C TYR A 30 -5.75 -4.26 -9.33
N MET A 31 -5.82 -2.97 -8.97
CA MET A 31 -7.08 -2.33 -8.54
C MET A 31 -8.16 -2.42 -9.63
N CYS A 32 -7.76 -2.31 -10.90
CA CYS A 32 -8.68 -2.48 -12.03
C CYS A 32 -9.27 -3.90 -12.08
N VAL A 33 -8.47 -4.93 -11.82
CA VAL A 33 -8.97 -6.31 -11.86
C VAL A 33 -9.77 -6.64 -10.61
N SER A 34 -9.29 -6.28 -9.42
CA SER A 34 -9.97 -6.56 -8.14
C SER A 34 -11.32 -5.85 -8.02
N SER A 35 -11.52 -4.73 -8.72
CA SER A 35 -12.82 -4.04 -8.73
C SER A 35 -13.95 -4.75 -9.50
N VAL A 36 -13.62 -5.82 -10.24
CA VAL A 36 -14.59 -6.58 -11.04
C VAL A 36 -14.57 -8.06 -10.69
N TYR A 37 -13.46 -8.54 -10.15
CA TYR A 37 -13.26 -9.93 -9.78
C TYR A 37 -12.95 -10.04 -8.31
N ASP A 38 -13.68 -10.91 -7.63
CA ASP A 38 -13.19 -11.51 -6.40
C ASP A 38 -12.01 -12.41 -6.77
N LEU A 39 -10.83 -12.06 -6.25
CA LEU A 39 -9.58 -12.71 -6.62
C LEU A 39 -9.39 -14.04 -5.92
N ASP A 40 -10.02 -14.26 -4.77
CA ASP A 40 -9.90 -15.48 -3.99
C ASP A 40 -10.77 -16.59 -4.57
N THR A 41 -11.98 -16.26 -5.02
CA THR A 41 -12.85 -17.19 -5.73
C THR A 41 -12.63 -17.23 -7.24
N MET A 42 -11.84 -16.29 -7.78
CA MET A 42 -11.63 -16.09 -9.23
C MET A 42 -12.96 -15.96 -9.99
N SER A 43 -13.94 -15.32 -9.34
CA SER A 43 -15.29 -15.16 -9.85
C SER A 43 -15.63 -13.67 -10.04
N LEU A 44 -16.74 -13.38 -10.73
CA LEU A 44 -17.16 -12.00 -10.91
C LEU A 44 -17.67 -11.50 -9.56
N SER A 45 -17.21 -10.31 -9.13
CA SER A 45 -17.72 -9.67 -7.92
C SER A 45 -19.23 -9.50 -8.01
N THR A 46 -19.90 -9.67 -6.86
CA THR A 46 -21.34 -9.49 -6.68
C THR A 46 -21.76 -8.04 -6.87
N ASP A 47 -20.90 -7.08 -6.51
CA ASP A 47 -21.10 -5.64 -6.72
C ASP A 47 -19.88 -4.95 -7.39
N PRO A 48 -19.71 -5.10 -8.72
CA PRO A 48 -18.54 -4.58 -9.41
C PRO A 48 -18.60 -3.05 -9.62
N ASP A 49 -17.58 -2.32 -9.14
CA ASP A 49 -17.43 -0.88 -9.39
C ASP A 49 -16.74 -0.60 -10.73
N TYR A 50 -17.56 -0.60 -11.80
CA TYR A 50 -17.10 -0.32 -13.16
C TYR A 50 -16.47 1.08 -13.34
N ALA A 51 -16.87 2.07 -12.53
CA ALA A 51 -16.33 3.41 -12.64
C ALA A 51 -14.90 3.46 -12.09
N PHE A 52 -14.69 2.84 -10.93
CA PHE A 52 -13.36 2.65 -10.36
C PHE A 52 -12.47 1.76 -11.24
N THR A 53 -13.01 0.69 -11.84
CA THR A 53 -12.30 -0.15 -12.83
C THR A 53 -11.73 0.67 -13.98
N VAL A 54 -12.57 1.49 -14.62
CA VAL A 54 -12.15 2.27 -15.79
C VAL A 54 -11.09 3.29 -15.39
N MET A 55 -11.24 3.95 -14.24
CA MET A 55 -10.31 4.97 -13.79
C MET A 55 -8.96 4.41 -13.37
N SER A 56 -8.94 3.31 -12.63
CA SER A 56 -7.71 2.60 -12.26
C SER A 56 -6.99 2.05 -13.50
N GLY A 57 -7.71 1.43 -14.43
CA GLY A 57 -7.16 0.95 -15.70
C GLY A 57 -6.58 2.08 -16.57
N ILE A 58 -7.31 3.18 -16.78
CA ILE A 58 -6.82 4.35 -17.52
C ILE A 58 -5.64 4.98 -16.80
N GLY A 59 -5.70 5.12 -15.47
CA GLY A 59 -4.62 5.67 -14.65
C GLY A 59 -3.34 4.85 -14.76
N GLY A 60 -3.43 3.53 -14.62
CA GLY A 60 -2.31 2.60 -14.76
C GLY A 60 -1.67 2.67 -16.14
N LEU A 61 -2.46 2.66 -17.21
CA LEU A 61 -1.97 2.79 -18.58
C LEU A 61 -1.36 4.18 -18.84
N ALA A 62 -1.99 5.25 -18.35
CA ALA A 62 -1.48 6.61 -18.48
C ALA A 62 -0.11 6.76 -17.82
N LEU A 63 0.07 6.17 -16.63
CA LEU A 63 1.35 6.14 -15.93
C LEU A 63 2.38 5.32 -16.69
N LEU A 64 2.05 4.08 -17.08
CA LEU A 64 2.93 3.16 -17.80
C LEU A 64 3.47 3.76 -19.10
N PHE A 65 2.58 4.36 -19.90
CA PHE A 65 2.93 5.01 -21.17
C PHE A 65 3.40 6.46 -21.00
N GLN A 66 3.52 6.95 -19.76
CA GLN A 66 3.97 8.30 -19.42
C GLN A 66 3.32 9.38 -20.30
N VAL A 67 2.01 9.30 -20.51
CA VAL A 67 1.27 10.29 -21.31
C VAL A 67 1.38 11.67 -20.67
N LYS A 68 1.16 12.72 -21.46
CA LYS A 68 1.11 14.09 -20.92
C LYS A 68 0.08 14.18 -19.80
N ASN A 69 0.49 14.69 -18.64
CA ASN A 69 -0.32 14.79 -17.41
C ASN A 69 -0.76 13.44 -16.83
N SER A 70 -0.07 12.32 -17.12
CA SER A 70 -0.40 10.97 -16.64
C SER A 70 -0.74 10.89 -15.15
N ARG A 71 0.03 11.60 -14.31
CA ARG A 71 -0.16 11.62 -12.86
C ARG A 71 -1.42 12.32 -12.41
N MET A 72 -1.79 13.42 -13.08
CA MET A 72 -3.07 14.08 -12.83
C MET A 72 -4.24 13.21 -13.29
N ILE A 73 -4.08 12.48 -14.41
CA ILE A 73 -5.08 11.52 -14.89
C ILE A 73 -5.25 10.39 -13.87
N ALA A 74 -4.16 9.79 -13.39
CA ALA A 74 -4.23 8.75 -12.37
C ALA A 74 -4.84 9.25 -11.05
N LEU A 75 -4.59 10.51 -10.67
CA LEU A 75 -5.14 11.10 -9.45
C LEU A 75 -6.66 11.32 -9.51
N LEU A 76 -7.27 11.30 -10.70
CA LEU A 76 -8.73 11.40 -10.84
C LEU A 76 -9.49 10.22 -10.20
N ILE A 77 -8.78 9.14 -9.84
CA ILE A 77 -9.34 8.05 -9.04
C ILE A 77 -9.89 8.55 -7.69
N VAL A 78 -9.21 9.52 -7.07
CA VAL A 78 -9.55 10.04 -5.74
C VAL A 78 -10.87 10.81 -5.71
N PRO A 79 -11.10 11.83 -6.55
CA PRO A 79 -12.40 12.51 -6.56
C PRO A 79 -13.53 11.61 -7.04
N MET A 80 -13.25 10.56 -7.81
CA MET A 80 -14.26 9.57 -8.18
C MET A 80 -14.70 8.73 -6.97
N LEU A 81 -13.76 8.15 -6.24
CA LEU A 81 -14.07 7.38 -5.03
C LEU A 81 -14.84 8.22 -4.01
N ALA A 82 -14.45 9.48 -3.81
CA ALA A 82 -15.18 10.35 -2.90
C ALA A 82 -16.60 10.76 -3.35
N ILE A 83 -16.93 10.62 -4.63
CA ILE A 83 -18.30 10.81 -5.13
C ILE A 83 -19.13 9.53 -4.91
N LEU A 84 -18.49 8.37 -4.98
CA LEU A 84 -19.15 7.06 -4.90
C LEU A 84 -19.35 6.58 -3.46
N GLU A 85 -18.38 6.82 -2.59
CA GLU A 85 -18.40 6.39 -1.18
C GLU A 85 -18.74 7.55 -0.24
N ASP A 86 -17.72 8.27 0.24
CA ASP A 86 -17.87 9.37 1.21
C ASP A 86 -16.94 10.56 0.87
N PRO A 87 -17.38 11.82 1.06
CA PRO A 87 -16.53 13.00 0.91
C PRO A 87 -15.21 12.97 1.72
N PHE A 88 -15.17 12.28 2.86
CA PHE A 88 -13.98 12.03 3.67
C PHE A 88 -12.89 11.29 2.88
N PHE A 89 -13.30 10.43 1.94
CA PHE A 89 -12.40 9.70 1.06
C PHE A 89 -11.55 10.63 0.19
N LEU A 90 -11.96 11.90 -0.05
CA LEU A 90 -11.10 12.87 -0.73
C LEU A 90 -9.77 13.05 0.00
N ILE A 91 -9.82 13.16 1.32
CA ILE A 91 -8.63 13.43 2.13
C ILE A 91 -7.80 12.17 2.21
N PHE A 92 -8.43 11.05 2.57
CA PHE A 92 -7.76 9.76 2.67
C PHE A 92 -7.13 9.34 1.34
N GLY A 93 -7.91 9.33 0.26
CA GLY A 93 -7.47 8.98 -1.07
C GLY A 93 -6.34 9.89 -1.57
N LEU A 94 -6.35 11.19 -1.25
CA LEU A 94 -5.22 12.08 -1.57
C LEU A 94 -3.97 11.70 -0.77
N LEU A 95 -4.11 11.37 0.50
CA LEU A 95 -2.98 11.01 1.37
C LEU A 95 -2.39 9.65 1.04
N TRP A 96 -3.13 8.75 0.38
CA TRP A 96 -2.67 7.41 0.05
C TRP A 96 -2.31 7.23 -1.44
N PHE A 97 -3.22 7.58 -2.36
CA PHE A 97 -2.96 7.45 -3.81
C PHE A 97 -1.98 8.50 -4.33
N ALA A 98 -2.00 9.74 -3.82
CA ALA A 98 -1.09 10.75 -4.35
C ALA A 98 0.38 10.40 -4.08
N PRO A 99 0.79 9.94 -2.88
CA PRO A 99 2.13 9.38 -2.71
C PRO A 99 2.42 8.24 -3.68
N MET A 100 1.53 7.26 -3.82
CA MET A 100 1.73 6.14 -4.74
C MET A 100 1.98 6.59 -6.18
N ILE A 101 1.32 7.67 -6.64
CA ILE A 101 1.44 8.24 -7.99
C ILE A 101 2.71 9.10 -8.15
N TYR A 102 3.05 9.90 -7.14
CA TYR A 102 4.08 10.94 -7.27
C TYR A 102 5.44 10.55 -6.69
N MET A 103 5.52 9.60 -5.76
CA MET A 103 6.79 9.20 -5.11
C MET A 103 7.86 8.75 -6.11
N PRO A 104 7.62 7.79 -7.02
CA PRO A 104 8.62 7.40 -8.03
C PRO A 104 9.07 8.58 -8.88
N ALA A 105 8.11 9.43 -9.26
CA ALA A 105 8.34 10.61 -10.07
C ALA A 105 9.30 11.60 -9.43
N LEU A 106 9.23 11.73 -8.10
CA LEU A 106 10.06 12.63 -7.31
C LEU A 106 11.40 11.99 -6.94
N ALA A 107 11.50 10.66 -6.95
CA ALA A 107 12.73 9.91 -6.70
C ALA A 107 13.67 9.84 -7.91
N PHE A 108 13.13 9.85 -9.14
CA PHE A 108 13.87 9.60 -10.38
C PHE A 108 13.69 10.72 -11.41
N ASP A 109 14.79 11.19 -12.02
CA ASP A 109 14.79 12.30 -12.99
C ASP A 109 14.24 11.91 -14.36
N GLU A 110 14.28 10.63 -14.68
CA GLU A 110 13.76 9.99 -15.88
C GLU A 110 12.28 10.31 -16.12
N PHE A 111 11.52 10.60 -15.06
CA PHE A 111 10.09 10.88 -15.14
C PHE A 111 9.73 12.35 -15.41
N GLY A 112 10.71 13.25 -15.53
CA GLY A 112 10.51 14.65 -15.91
C GLY A 112 9.64 15.48 -14.95
N GLN A 113 9.37 14.97 -13.74
CA GLN A 113 8.50 15.61 -12.76
C GLN A 113 9.23 16.77 -12.08
N ARG A 114 8.59 17.96 -12.11
CA ARG A 114 9.05 19.13 -11.34
C ARG A 114 8.65 19.00 -9.87
N PRO A 115 9.34 19.71 -8.94
CA PRO A 115 8.90 19.80 -7.57
C PRO A 115 7.43 20.21 -7.49
N LEU A 116 6.66 19.59 -6.62
CA LEU A 116 5.22 19.84 -6.50
C LEU A 116 4.93 21.31 -6.19
N PHE A 117 5.76 21.92 -5.34
CA PHE A 117 5.65 23.32 -4.95
C PHE A 117 7.00 24.03 -4.99
N GLY A 118 7.02 25.23 -5.60
CA GLY A 118 8.21 25.92 -6.13
C GLY A 118 9.20 26.53 -5.14
N LYS A 119 9.28 26.04 -3.89
CA LYS A 119 10.32 26.45 -2.93
C LYS A 119 11.25 25.32 -2.51
N PHE A 120 10.80 24.07 -2.59
CA PHE A 120 11.55 22.93 -2.08
C PHE A 120 12.05 22.04 -3.20
N THR A 121 13.11 21.27 -2.91
CA THR A 121 13.69 20.35 -3.88
C THR A 121 12.73 19.19 -4.18
N LYS A 122 12.91 18.59 -5.35
CA LYS A 122 12.17 17.40 -5.77
C LYS A 122 12.34 16.25 -4.77
N LYS A 123 13.58 16.02 -4.34
CA LYS A 123 13.94 15.04 -3.31
C LYS A 123 13.21 15.30 -1.99
N LEU A 124 13.12 16.54 -1.53
CA LEU A 124 12.42 16.85 -0.28
C LEU A 124 10.93 16.49 -0.38
N TRP A 125 10.26 16.87 -1.47
CA TRP A 125 8.86 16.47 -1.68
C TRP A 125 8.69 14.96 -1.77
N GLY A 126 9.62 14.25 -2.42
CA GLY A 126 9.63 12.79 -2.46
C GLY A 126 9.74 12.16 -1.07
N THR A 127 10.65 12.68 -0.24
CA THR A 127 10.80 12.27 1.17
C THR A 127 9.55 12.57 2.00
N VAL A 128 8.92 13.74 1.81
CA VAL A 128 7.69 14.09 2.53
C VAL A 128 6.55 13.16 2.14
N LEU A 129 6.34 12.89 0.85
CA LEU A 129 5.30 11.95 0.41
C LEU A 129 5.56 10.53 0.90
N LEU A 130 6.82 10.08 0.90
CA LEU A 130 7.19 8.80 1.48
C LEU A 130 6.86 8.76 2.97
N ALA A 131 7.23 9.78 3.74
CA ALA A 131 6.93 9.83 5.16
C ALA A 131 5.42 9.83 5.43
N VAL A 132 4.64 10.57 4.64
CA VAL A 132 3.17 10.58 4.75
C VAL A 132 2.60 9.21 4.41
N PHE A 133 3.02 8.59 3.31
CA PHE A 133 2.56 7.26 2.91
C PHE A 133 2.84 6.23 4.00
N LEU A 134 4.07 6.19 4.51
CA LEU A 134 4.45 5.28 5.58
C LEU A 134 3.65 5.54 6.86
N LEU A 135 3.44 6.80 7.22
CA LEU A 135 2.66 7.14 8.41
C LEU A 135 1.21 6.66 8.30
N ILE A 136 0.57 6.80 7.13
CA ILE A 136 -0.79 6.29 6.92
C ILE A 136 -0.82 4.76 7.04
N ASN A 137 0.07 4.04 6.36
CA ASN A 137 0.11 2.58 6.44
C ASN A 137 0.50 2.07 7.85
N MET A 138 1.26 2.85 8.62
CA MET A 138 1.57 2.53 10.02
C MET A 138 0.41 2.77 10.98
N LEU A 139 -0.47 3.72 10.66
CA LEU A 139 -1.69 3.93 11.47
C LEU A 139 -2.72 2.83 11.22
N ASP A 140 -2.64 2.20 10.06
CA ASP A 140 -3.52 1.12 9.59
C ASP A 140 -3.00 -0.29 9.92
N SER A 141 -1.77 -0.41 10.43
CA SER A 141 -1.16 -1.71 10.70
C SER A 141 -1.68 -2.34 12.00
N GLY A 142 -1.99 -3.64 11.97
CA GLY A 142 -2.41 -4.41 13.15
C GLY A 142 -1.26 -4.79 14.09
N LEU A 143 0.00 -4.58 13.69
CA LEU A 143 1.19 -4.97 14.45
C LEU A 143 1.23 -4.52 15.91
N LEU A 144 0.76 -3.31 16.22
CA LEU A 144 0.80 -2.82 17.60
C LEU A 144 -0.18 -3.60 18.46
N ASP A 145 -1.42 -3.72 17.98
CA ASP A 145 -2.51 -4.35 18.70
C ASP A 145 -2.23 -5.84 18.87
N MET A 146 -1.79 -6.53 17.81
CA MET A 146 -1.35 -7.93 17.88
C MET A 146 -0.15 -8.15 18.82
N ALA A 147 0.70 -7.15 19.03
CA ALA A 147 1.83 -7.28 19.96
C ALA A 147 1.41 -7.08 21.43
N THR A 148 0.45 -6.19 21.69
CA THR A 148 0.07 -5.78 23.05
C THR A 148 -1.18 -6.46 23.59
N GLU A 149 -2.12 -6.79 22.72
CA GLU A 149 -3.44 -7.30 23.08
C GLU A 149 -3.50 -8.82 22.96
N ASP A 150 -4.37 -9.46 23.75
CA ASP A 150 -4.58 -10.91 23.72
C ASP A 150 -5.60 -11.33 22.66
N GLN A 151 -6.35 -10.37 22.12
CA GLN A 151 -7.35 -10.54 21.07
C GLN A 151 -7.25 -9.36 20.11
N ILE A 152 -7.59 -9.57 18.84
CA ILE A 152 -7.80 -8.50 17.86
C ILE A 152 -9.27 -8.48 17.47
N GLU A 153 -9.75 -7.26 17.24
CA GLU A 153 -11.10 -6.96 16.81
C GLU A 153 -11.11 -6.80 15.29
N ASP A 154 -12.08 -7.41 14.64
CA ASP A 154 -12.33 -7.23 13.21
C ASP A 154 -13.81 -6.97 12.97
N ASP A 155 -14.07 -5.94 12.18
CA ASP A 155 -15.40 -5.39 11.92
C ASP A 155 -15.83 -5.81 10.53
N TYR A 156 -16.82 -6.68 10.44
CA TYR A 156 -17.37 -7.13 9.17
C TYR A 156 -18.70 -6.44 8.86
N SER A 157 -18.77 -5.84 7.67
CA SER A 157 -20.01 -5.34 7.05
C SER A 157 -20.54 -6.38 6.05
N PHE A 158 -21.79 -6.83 6.20
CA PHE A 158 -22.32 -7.97 5.44
C PHE A 158 -23.54 -7.66 4.56
N ASP A 159 -23.65 -8.39 3.45
CA ASP A 159 -24.92 -8.86 2.88
C ASP A 159 -25.26 -10.26 3.47
N ASP A 160 -26.56 -10.59 3.60
CA ASP A 160 -27.07 -11.75 4.37
C ASP A 160 -26.38 -13.12 4.06
N ASP A 161 -25.84 -13.34 2.86
CA ASP A 161 -25.25 -14.63 2.44
C ASP A 161 -23.80 -14.86 2.95
N GLU A 162 -23.02 -13.81 3.22
CA GLU A 162 -21.63 -13.92 3.73
C GLU A 162 -21.58 -14.13 5.24
N LEU A 163 -22.62 -13.70 5.94
CA LEU A 163 -22.75 -13.83 7.39
C LEU A 163 -22.76 -15.30 7.83
N ASP A 164 -23.48 -16.15 7.11
CA ASP A 164 -23.58 -17.59 7.43
C ASP A 164 -22.21 -18.28 7.31
N ASP A 165 -21.40 -17.89 6.32
CA ASP A 165 -20.05 -18.43 6.11
C ASP A 165 -19.08 -17.94 7.20
N LEU A 166 -19.14 -16.65 7.59
CA LEU A 166 -18.35 -16.13 8.72
C LEU A 166 -18.67 -16.87 10.02
N ILE A 167 -19.96 -17.04 10.34
CA ILE A 167 -20.38 -17.74 11.55
C ILE A 167 -19.86 -19.17 11.53
N ALA A 168 -20.00 -19.88 10.40
CA ALA A 168 -19.52 -21.25 10.27
C ALA A 168 -18.00 -21.36 10.44
N ASN A 169 -17.23 -20.40 9.90
CA ASN A 169 -15.78 -20.36 10.04
C ASN A 169 -15.35 -20.05 11.48
N CYS A 170 -16.00 -19.07 12.12
CA CYS A 170 -15.73 -18.73 13.51
C CYS A 170 -16.11 -19.86 14.48
N GLU A 171 -17.23 -20.53 14.27
CA GLU A 171 -17.65 -21.70 15.08
C GLU A 171 -16.71 -22.91 14.92
N ALA A 172 -16.02 -23.01 13.77
CA ALA A 172 -15.06 -24.07 13.52
C ALA A 172 -13.73 -23.87 14.29
N GLU A 173 -13.41 -22.64 14.69
CA GLU A 173 -12.13 -22.31 15.32
C GLU A 173 -12.29 -21.94 16.81
N PRO A 174 -11.57 -22.61 17.73
CA PRO A 174 -11.67 -22.36 19.18
C PRO A 174 -11.17 -20.99 19.63
N ASP A 175 -10.44 -20.27 18.76
CA ASP A 175 -9.83 -18.98 19.05
C ASP A 175 -10.64 -17.78 18.53
N CYS A 176 -11.83 -18.03 17.93
CA CYS A 176 -12.77 -17.01 17.48
C CYS A 176 -13.96 -16.81 18.44
N SER A 177 -14.46 -15.59 18.57
CA SER A 177 -15.65 -15.29 19.39
C SER A 177 -16.39 -14.02 18.97
N PHE A 178 -17.70 -13.97 19.24
CA PHE A 178 -18.55 -12.79 19.03
C PHE A 178 -18.84 -12.09 20.37
N PRO A 179 -18.09 -11.05 20.78
CA PRO A 179 -18.22 -10.42 22.09
C PRO A 179 -19.58 -9.72 22.30
N GLU A 180 -20.13 -9.13 21.24
CA GLU A 180 -21.39 -8.37 21.29
C GLU A 180 -22.62 -9.24 20.92
N GLY A 181 -22.38 -10.50 20.55
CA GLY A 181 -23.39 -11.40 20.00
C GLY A 181 -23.59 -11.21 18.50
N LEU A 182 -24.47 -12.02 17.92
CA LEU A 182 -24.85 -11.89 16.51
C LEU A 182 -25.91 -10.77 16.37
N PRO A 183 -25.87 -10.00 15.27
CA PRO A 183 -26.86 -8.97 14.98
C PRO A 183 -28.28 -9.57 14.90
N GLU A 184 -29.29 -8.75 15.18
CA GLU A 184 -30.69 -9.17 14.98
C GLU A 184 -30.97 -9.24 13.46
N GLU A 185 -31.67 -10.27 12.99
CA GLU A 185 -32.04 -10.42 11.57
C GLU A 185 -32.63 -9.10 11.02
N GLY A 186 -31.94 -8.48 10.06
CA GLY A 186 -32.35 -7.22 9.42
C GLY A 186 -31.78 -5.92 10.04
N SER A 187 -30.79 -5.99 10.94
CA SER A 187 -30.04 -4.81 11.39
C SER A 187 -28.80 -4.56 10.53
N GLU A 188 -28.60 -3.32 10.06
CA GLU A 188 -27.39 -2.86 9.35
C GLU A 188 -26.18 -2.61 10.29
N SER A 189 -26.09 -3.32 11.43
CA SER A 189 -24.98 -3.14 12.37
C SER A 189 -23.81 -4.05 12.00
N ASP A 190 -22.60 -3.48 11.97
CA ASP A 190 -21.36 -4.23 11.79
C ASP A 190 -21.21 -5.33 12.85
N ILE A 191 -20.62 -6.46 12.45
CA ILE A 191 -20.38 -7.59 13.33
C ILE A 191 -18.94 -7.55 13.80
N VAL A 192 -18.82 -7.44 15.12
CA VAL A 192 -17.54 -7.49 15.80
C VAL A 192 -17.13 -8.95 16.00
N VAL A 193 -16.03 -9.36 15.40
CA VAL A 193 -15.39 -10.67 15.59
C VAL A 193 -14.09 -10.47 16.37
N MET A 194 -13.86 -11.31 17.37
CA MET A 194 -12.65 -11.30 18.18
C MET A 194 -11.83 -12.56 17.95
N TRP A 195 -10.60 -12.39 17.48
CA TRP A 195 -9.64 -13.46 17.25
C TRP A 195 -8.56 -13.45 18.32
N LYS A 196 -8.30 -14.59 18.94
CA LYS A 196 -7.30 -14.69 20.01
C LYS A 196 -5.88 -14.79 19.45
N VAL A 197 -5.02 -13.90 19.92
CA VAL A 197 -3.62 -13.84 19.50
C VAL A 197 -2.74 -14.73 20.36
N SER A 198 -2.09 -15.70 19.72
CA SER A 198 -1.18 -16.64 20.35
C SER A 198 0.15 -15.99 20.74
N SER A 199 0.87 -16.62 21.67
CA SER A 199 2.23 -16.16 22.04
C SER A 199 3.23 -16.20 20.87
N MET A 200 2.97 -16.99 19.83
CA MET A 200 3.81 -17.03 18.64
C MET A 200 3.55 -15.81 17.76
N GLU A 201 2.29 -15.48 17.47
CA GLU A 201 1.92 -14.27 16.71
C GLU A 201 2.44 -13.01 17.41
N LYS A 202 2.28 -12.90 18.73
CA LYS A 202 2.83 -11.77 19.52
C LYS A 202 4.33 -11.57 19.28
N ASN A 203 5.11 -12.64 19.30
CA ASN A 203 6.56 -12.57 19.08
C ASN A 203 6.90 -12.10 17.66
N ILE A 204 6.10 -12.51 16.67
CA ILE A 204 6.27 -12.07 15.28
C ILE A 204 5.86 -10.59 15.14
N ALA A 205 4.80 -10.16 15.81
CA ALA A 205 4.39 -8.74 15.86
C ALA A 205 5.48 -7.86 16.47
N TYR A 206 6.09 -8.27 17.59
CA TYR A 206 7.26 -7.59 18.16
C TYR A 206 8.45 -7.52 17.19
N LEU A 207 8.69 -8.58 16.41
CA LEU A 207 9.73 -8.58 15.37
C LEU A 207 9.41 -7.54 14.28
N GLY A 208 8.17 -7.50 13.79
CA GLY A 208 7.68 -6.53 12.83
C GLY A 208 7.85 -5.08 13.31
N LEU A 209 7.42 -4.79 14.55
CA LEU A 209 7.63 -3.48 15.19
C LEU A 209 9.12 -3.13 15.30
N GLY A 210 9.96 -4.08 15.67
CA GLY A 210 11.42 -3.89 15.72
C GLY A 210 12.01 -3.55 14.35
N MET A 211 11.62 -4.27 13.30
CA MET A 211 12.03 -4.00 11.92
C MET A 211 11.58 -2.62 11.45
N MET A 212 10.35 -2.23 11.78
CA MET A 212 9.79 -0.92 11.46
C MET A 212 10.61 0.20 12.10
N ILE A 213 10.83 0.16 13.41
CA ILE A 213 11.60 1.19 14.12
C ILE A 213 13.03 1.29 13.56
N LEU A 214 13.71 0.16 13.35
CA LEU A 214 15.07 0.12 12.82
C LEU A 214 15.16 0.70 11.41
N SER A 215 14.17 0.40 10.55
CA SER A 215 14.13 0.92 9.19
C SER A 215 13.91 2.44 9.16
N ILE A 216 12.99 2.97 9.96
CA ILE A 216 12.70 4.40 10.07
C ILE A 216 13.94 5.15 10.59
N ILE A 217 14.56 4.65 11.66
CA ILE A 217 15.80 5.23 12.19
C ILE A 217 16.91 5.19 11.14
N GLY A 218 17.05 4.08 10.41
CA GLY A 218 18.02 3.95 9.31
C GLY A 218 17.80 5.00 8.22
N LEU A 219 16.56 5.18 7.76
CA LEU A 219 16.22 6.16 6.73
C LEU A 219 16.42 7.60 7.20
N ILE A 220 16.06 7.93 8.44
CA ILE A 220 16.26 9.27 9.01
C ILE A 220 17.75 9.57 9.17
N THR A 221 18.50 8.67 9.80
CA THR A 221 19.93 8.89 10.09
C THR A 221 20.75 9.05 8.81
N MET A 222 20.44 8.27 7.77
CA MET A 222 21.08 8.41 6.46
C MET A 222 20.56 9.61 5.67
N GLY A 223 19.26 9.88 5.72
CA GLY A 223 18.66 11.05 5.08
C GLY A 223 19.23 12.38 5.59
N LEU A 224 19.60 12.42 6.87
CA LEU A 224 20.25 13.56 7.53
C LEU A 224 21.79 13.53 7.45
N GLY A 225 22.39 12.46 6.89
CA GLY A 225 23.84 12.31 6.80
C GLY A 225 24.55 12.20 8.16
N LEU A 226 23.84 11.78 9.20
CA LEU A 226 24.34 11.79 10.58
C LEU A 226 25.25 10.62 10.90
N ILE A 227 25.02 9.45 10.28
CA ILE A 227 25.73 8.22 10.60
C ILE A 227 25.94 7.41 9.33
N ASN A 228 27.17 6.99 9.07
CA ASN A 228 27.50 5.99 8.04
C ASN A 228 27.78 4.66 8.72
N ILE A 229 26.76 3.79 8.80
CA ILE A 229 26.92 2.41 9.27
C ILE A 229 27.17 1.55 8.03
N GLU A 230 28.35 0.96 7.92
CA GLU A 230 28.80 0.22 6.71
C GLU A 230 27.85 -0.93 6.31
N GLY A 231 27.08 -1.48 7.26
CA GLY A 231 26.09 -2.55 7.02
C GLY A 231 24.63 -2.10 6.86
N LEU A 232 24.28 -0.85 7.19
CA LEU A 232 22.92 -0.33 7.06
C LEU A 232 22.93 0.66 5.89
N THR A 233 22.54 0.21 4.70
CA THR A 233 22.35 1.09 3.54
C THR A 233 20.89 1.52 3.45
N PRO A 234 20.55 2.60 2.72
CA PRO A 234 19.15 3.01 2.58
C PRO A 234 18.30 1.92 1.91
N THR A 235 18.91 1.14 1.02
CA THR A 235 18.25 0.00 0.38
C THR A 235 17.97 -1.11 1.39
N VAL A 236 18.91 -1.43 2.30
CA VAL A 236 18.67 -2.42 3.36
C VAL A 236 17.58 -1.93 4.33
N ALA A 237 17.60 -0.65 4.70
CA ALA A 237 16.52 -0.07 5.52
C ALA A 237 15.17 -0.14 4.79
N GLY A 238 15.13 0.13 3.48
CA GLY A 238 13.93 -0.04 2.66
C GLY A 238 13.45 -1.49 2.56
N VAL A 239 14.34 -2.47 2.46
CA VAL A 239 13.97 -3.90 2.47
C VAL A 239 13.35 -4.29 3.82
N LEU A 240 13.95 -3.86 4.93
CA LEU A 240 13.38 -4.10 6.26
C LEU A 240 12.00 -3.48 6.40
N LEU A 241 11.83 -2.23 5.93
CA LEU A 241 10.57 -1.51 5.97
C LEU A 241 9.47 -2.22 5.15
N VAL A 242 9.77 -2.59 3.92
CA VAL A 242 8.83 -3.34 3.07
C VAL A 242 8.51 -4.70 3.70
N GLY A 243 9.48 -5.34 4.35
CA GLY A 243 9.25 -6.57 5.10
C GLY A 243 8.22 -6.42 6.23
N VAL A 244 8.07 -5.22 6.80
CA VAL A 244 7.03 -4.94 7.81
C VAL A 244 5.63 -5.15 7.23
N PHE A 245 5.37 -4.66 6.01
CA PHE A 245 4.07 -4.82 5.34
C PHE A 245 3.69 -6.30 5.16
N TRP A 246 4.68 -7.12 4.80
CA TRP A 246 4.47 -8.56 4.64
C TRP A 246 4.32 -9.30 5.98
N VAL A 247 4.99 -8.84 7.03
CA VAL A 247 4.82 -9.41 8.38
C VAL A 247 3.43 -9.09 8.92
N ASP A 248 2.95 -7.86 8.70
CA ASP A 248 1.61 -7.42 9.08
C ASP A 248 0.53 -8.22 8.33
N ASP A 249 0.60 -8.30 7.01
CA ASP A 249 -0.31 -9.13 6.18
C ASP A 249 -0.28 -10.60 6.58
N TYR A 250 0.91 -11.17 6.81
CA TYR A 250 1.03 -12.55 7.29
C TYR A 250 0.35 -12.76 8.64
N LEU A 251 0.45 -11.79 9.56
CA LEU A 251 -0.11 -11.91 10.89
C LEU A 251 -1.63 -11.87 10.88
N TRP A 252 -2.24 -10.97 10.11
CA TRP A 252 -3.69 -10.95 9.90
C TRP A 252 -4.20 -12.33 9.47
N ARG A 253 -3.64 -12.87 8.39
CA ARG A 253 -4.01 -14.19 7.89
C ARG A 253 -3.72 -15.32 8.88
N ALA A 254 -2.64 -15.22 9.65
CA ALA A 254 -2.31 -16.23 10.64
C ALA A 254 -3.28 -16.23 11.82
N VAL A 255 -3.76 -15.06 12.24
CA VAL A 255 -4.68 -14.90 13.37
C VAL A 255 -6.12 -15.24 12.98
N GLU A 256 -6.55 -14.84 11.79
CA GLU A 256 -7.89 -15.15 11.25
C GLU A 256 -8.00 -16.56 10.67
N HIS A 257 -6.89 -17.32 10.69
CA HIS A 257 -6.80 -18.66 10.08
C HIS A 257 -7.12 -18.70 8.59
N GLU A 258 -6.93 -17.57 7.91
CA GLU A 258 -7.16 -17.44 6.49
C GLU A 258 -5.97 -17.95 5.67
N GLY A 259 -6.29 -18.52 4.50
CA GLY A 259 -5.28 -18.95 3.54
C GLY A 259 -4.52 -17.79 2.90
N PHE A 260 -3.61 -18.10 1.98
CA PHE A 260 -3.01 -17.06 1.15
C PHE A 260 -4.09 -16.45 0.24
N SER A 261 -4.45 -15.19 0.50
CA SER A 261 -5.37 -14.44 -0.34
C SER A 261 -4.64 -13.80 -1.52
N LEU A 262 -5.24 -13.94 -2.70
CA LEU A 262 -4.80 -13.24 -3.90
C LEU A 262 -5.10 -11.75 -3.82
N GLU A 263 -6.00 -11.32 -2.93
CA GLU A 263 -6.27 -9.92 -2.68
C GLU A 263 -5.06 -9.22 -2.07
N SER A 264 -4.30 -9.88 -1.19
CA SER A 264 -3.05 -9.33 -0.64
C SER A 264 -1.93 -9.12 -1.67
N THR A 265 -2.10 -9.56 -2.94
CA THR A 265 -1.04 -9.45 -3.96
C THR A 265 -0.73 -8.02 -4.39
N TYR A 266 -1.61 -7.05 -4.12
CA TYR A 266 -1.32 -5.62 -4.35
C TYR A 266 -0.07 -5.15 -3.59
N LEU A 267 0.20 -5.78 -2.45
CA LEU A 267 1.29 -5.46 -1.56
C LEU A 267 2.66 -5.67 -2.24
N LEU A 268 2.75 -6.56 -3.23
CA LEU A 268 3.93 -6.72 -4.08
C LEU A 268 4.21 -5.48 -4.93
N ALA A 269 3.18 -4.88 -5.50
CA ALA A 269 3.31 -3.67 -6.30
C ALA A 269 3.66 -2.46 -5.42
N VAL A 270 3.01 -2.32 -4.26
CA VAL A 270 3.33 -1.29 -3.25
C VAL A 270 4.77 -1.43 -2.76
N SER A 271 5.20 -2.65 -2.44
CA SER A 271 6.58 -3.00 -2.07
C SER A 271 7.60 -2.50 -3.11
N GLY A 272 7.33 -2.76 -4.39
CA GLY A 272 8.17 -2.31 -5.49
C GLY A 272 8.26 -0.78 -5.59
N VAL A 273 7.12 -0.09 -5.46
CA VAL A 273 7.05 1.38 -5.48
C VAL A 273 7.86 1.98 -4.33
N VAL A 274 7.62 1.52 -3.10
CA VAL A 274 8.28 2.03 -1.89
C VAL A 274 9.78 1.77 -1.93
N LEU A 275 10.19 0.53 -2.22
CA LEU A 275 11.61 0.15 -2.24
C LEU A 275 12.39 0.92 -3.30
N MET A 276 11.85 1.02 -4.52
CA MET A 276 12.52 1.78 -5.59
C MET A 276 12.53 3.28 -5.31
N THR A 277 11.47 3.83 -4.69
CA THR A 277 11.45 5.23 -4.26
C THR A 277 12.55 5.50 -3.24
N ILE A 278 12.72 4.64 -2.22
CA ILE A 278 13.79 4.75 -1.24
C ILE A 278 15.16 4.68 -1.91
N HIS A 279 15.32 3.75 -2.86
CA HIS A 279 16.56 3.62 -3.64
C HIS A 279 16.88 4.92 -4.40
N GLY A 280 15.91 5.47 -5.14
CA GLY A 280 16.08 6.71 -5.90
C GLY A 280 16.37 7.92 -5.02
N LEU A 281 15.63 8.09 -3.93
CA LEU A 281 15.80 9.24 -3.02
C LEU A 281 17.13 9.21 -2.28
N TYR A 282 17.58 8.06 -1.78
CA TYR A 282 18.67 7.99 -0.80
C TYR A 282 19.93 7.29 -1.28
N THR A 283 19.84 6.39 -2.27
CA THR A 283 21.00 5.62 -2.75
C THR A 283 21.65 6.27 -3.98
N LEU A 284 20.86 6.73 -4.95
CA LEU A 284 21.42 7.40 -6.13
C LEU A 284 21.95 8.82 -5.81
N SER A 285 21.29 9.54 -4.90
CA SER A 285 21.71 10.90 -4.52
C SER A 285 23.00 10.98 -3.70
N SER A 286 23.47 9.88 -3.09
CA SER A 286 24.77 9.85 -2.42
C SER A 286 25.94 9.76 -3.41
N SER A 287 25.68 9.32 -4.65
CA SER A 287 26.69 9.21 -5.72
C SER A 287 26.90 10.52 -6.51
N SER A 288 26.01 11.51 -6.35
CA SER A 288 26.05 12.79 -7.06
C SER A 288 26.59 13.96 -6.20
N SER A 289 27.44 13.69 -5.21
CA SER A 289 28.25 14.71 -4.53
C SER A 289 29.66 14.66 -5.13
N PRO A 290 29.96 15.52 -6.10
CA PRO A 290 30.57 16.80 -5.72
C PRO A 290 30.08 17.98 -6.55
N GLU A 291 29.72 19.08 -5.87
CA GLU A 291 30.05 20.48 -6.21
C GLU A 291 29.50 21.44 -5.15
#